data_AF-A0A016TN88-F1
#
_entry.id   AF-A0A016TN88-F1
#
_cell.length_a   1.000
_cell.length_b   1.000
_cell.length_c   1.000
_cell.angle_alpha   90.00
_cell.angle_beta   90.00
_cell.angle_gamma   90.00
#
_symmetry.space_group_name_H-M   'P 1'
#
loop_
_entity.id
_entity.type
_entity.pdbx_description
1 polymer ?
#
loop_
_entity_poly.entity_id
_entity_poly.type
_entity_poly.pdbx_seq_one_letter_code
_entity_poly.pdbx_strand_id
1 'polypeptide(L)'
;MFVGSSRFPAHVEAFLLTLRVDLVCDGRRAEVKYTTDWQLDANRRDLTINSLFLDLDGTIIDYFGGIKDVERRRVVFVGNAAQRIQEDYLRILRYFRFFGRISSSMEHDRETIEAIKENSEGLAVLFAYSY
;
A
#
# COMPACT_ATOMS: atom_id res chain seq x y z
N MET A 1 -43.52 19.11 -24.15
CA MET A 1 -42.32 19.79 -24.70
C MET A 1 -41.97 20.94 -23.76
N PHE A 2 -40.83 20.85 -23.06
CA PHE A 2 -40.04 21.80 -22.23
C PHE A 2 -39.28 20.94 -21.20
N VAL A 3 -38.12 20.38 -21.59
CA VAL A 3 -36.73 20.86 -21.37
C VAL A 3 -36.27 20.79 -19.91
N GLY A 4 -35.39 19.81 -19.65
CA GLY A 4 -34.11 20.00 -18.94
C GLY A 4 -34.13 20.21 -17.43
N SER A 5 -33.74 19.17 -16.68
CA SER A 5 -32.63 19.32 -15.73
C SER A 5 -31.95 17.96 -15.52
N SER A 6 -31.08 17.58 -16.46
CA SER A 6 -30.05 16.59 -16.16
C SER A 6 -29.07 17.25 -15.19
N ARG A 7 -29.31 17.10 -13.89
CA ARG A 7 -28.31 17.41 -12.86
C ARG A 7 -27.12 16.48 -13.11
N PHE A 8 -26.12 16.98 -13.82
CA PHE A 8 -24.79 16.38 -13.82
C PHE A 8 -24.32 16.27 -12.36
N PRO A 9 -23.69 15.15 -11.94
CA PRO A 9 -23.19 15.06 -10.59
C PRO A 9 -22.12 16.14 -10.36
N ALA A 10 -22.09 16.63 -9.12
CA ALA A 10 -21.11 17.60 -8.62
C ALA A 10 -19.68 17.20 -9.00
N HIS A 11 -18.83 18.21 -9.21
CA HIS A 11 -17.41 18.08 -9.52
C HIS A 11 -16.77 16.86 -8.83
N VAL A 12 -16.25 15.92 -9.62
CA VAL A 12 -15.46 14.80 -9.12
C VAL A 12 -14.01 15.22 -9.10
N GLU A 13 -13.47 15.45 -7.90
CA GLU A 13 -12.04 15.67 -7.73
C GLU A 13 -11.31 14.33 -7.81
N ALA A 14 -10.24 14.29 -8.59
CA ALA A 14 -9.39 13.12 -8.75
C ALA A 14 -7.93 13.49 -8.49
N PHE A 15 -7.22 12.64 -7.75
CA PHE A 15 -5.78 12.77 -7.54
C PHE A 15 -5.04 11.91 -8.55
N LEU A 16 -4.29 12.57 -9.45
CA LEU A 16 -3.43 11.91 -10.42
C LEU A 16 -1.98 11.93 -9.91
N LEU A 17 -1.36 10.75 -9.80
CA LEU A 17 0.02 10.60 -9.38
C LEU A 17 0.79 9.84 -10.46
N THR A 18 1.86 10.43 -10.97
CA THR A 18 2.77 9.76 -11.92
C THR A 18 3.44 8.55 -11.27
N LEU A 19 3.50 7.43 -12.00
CA LEU A 19 4.21 6.23 -11.57
C LEU A 19 5.67 6.55 -11.25
N ARG A 20 6.19 5.92 -10.19
CA ARG A 20 7.56 6.19 -9.75
C ARG A 20 8.21 4.98 -9.08
N VAL A 21 9.53 5.06 -8.99
CA VAL A 21 10.38 4.20 -8.18
C VAL A 21 11.05 5.06 -7.13
N ASP A 22 11.14 4.56 -5.91
CA ASP A 22 11.87 5.22 -4.83
C ASP A 22 13.34 4.71 -4.89
N LEU A 23 14.31 5.59 -5.14
CA LEU A 23 15.73 5.27 -5.31
C LEU A 23 16.44 5.09 -3.97
N VAL A 24 16.12 5.99 -3.03
CA VAL A 24 16.58 5.97 -1.64
C VAL A 24 15.37 6.28 -0.79
N CYS A 25 15.13 5.47 0.25
CA CYS A 25 14.03 5.65 1.17
C CYS A 25 14.59 5.74 2.60
N ASP A 26 14.39 6.89 3.24
CA ASP A 26 14.70 7.11 4.64
C ASP A 26 13.43 7.62 5.35
N GLY A 27 12.70 6.67 5.94
CA GLY A 27 11.39 6.91 6.54
C GLY A 27 10.40 7.50 5.55
N ARG A 28 10.02 8.77 5.76
CA ARG A 28 9.02 9.46 4.91
C ARG A 28 9.63 10.30 3.80
N ARG A 29 10.96 10.33 3.66
CA ARG A 29 11.65 11.04 2.59
C ARG A 29 12.16 10.01 1.59
N ALA A 30 11.74 10.16 0.34
CA ALA A 30 12.20 9.32 -0.75
C ALA A 30 12.73 10.19 -1.89
N GLU A 31 13.88 9.82 -2.43
CA GLU A 31 14.31 10.30 -3.74
C GLU A 31 13.58 9.49 -4.80
N VAL A 32 12.88 10.17 -5.72
CA VAL A 32 11.98 9.50 -6.67
C VAL A 32 12.47 9.61 -8.10
N LYS A 33 12.33 8.52 -8.85
CA LYS A 33 12.49 8.49 -10.31
C LYS A 33 11.16 8.11 -10.95
N TYR A 34 10.64 8.96 -11.82
CA TYR A 34 9.42 8.64 -12.57
C TYR A 34 9.66 7.51 -13.57
N THR A 35 8.64 6.69 -13.77
CA THR A 35 8.66 5.54 -14.67
C THR A 35 7.34 5.43 -15.44
N THR A 36 7.32 4.60 -16.46
CA THR A 36 6.09 4.15 -17.15
C THR A 36 5.80 2.68 -16.89
N ASP A 37 6.63 2.02 -16.07
CA ASP A 37 6.49 0.62 -15.70
C ASP A 37 5.62 0.48 -14.44
N TRP A 38 4.44 -0.10 -14.62
CA TRP A 38 3.46 -0.36 -13.57
C TRP A 38 3.94 -1.36 -12.52
N GLN A 39 4.70 -2.38 -12.93
CA GLN A 39 5.23 -3.37 -12.00
C GLN A 39 6.23 -2.73 -11.04
N LEU A 40 7.05 -1.79 -11.54
CA LEU A 40 7.99 -1.04 -10.70
C LEU A 40 7.26 -0.12 -9.68
N ASP A 41 6.18 0.56 -10.07
CA ASP A 41 5.37 1.34 -9.11
C ASP A 41 4.63 0.46 -8.10
N ALA A 42 4.13 -0.70 -8.52
CA ALA A 42 3.53 -1.66 -7.60
C ALA A 42 4.55 -2.17 -6.57
N ASN A 43 5.81 -2.38 -6.97
CA ASN A 43 6.86 -2.96 -6.12
C ASN A 43 7.24 -2.06 -4.93
N ARG A 44 7.10 -0.73 -5.06
CA ARG A 44 7.39 0.23 -3.96
C ARG A 44 6.24 0.36 -2.94
N ARG A 45 5.11 -0.31 -3.17
CA ARG A 45 3.96 -0.27 -2.26
C ARG A 45 4.19 -1.22 -1.09
N ASP A 46 3.42 -0.99 -0.02
CA ASP A 46 3.63 -1.71 1.23
C ASP A 46 3.09 -3.14 1.18
N LEU A 47 1.82 -3.31 0.84
CA LEU A 47 1.09 -4.58 0.95
C LEU A 47 0.60 -5.05 -0.43
N THR A 48 0.59 -6.37 -0.63
CA THR A 48 0.14 -7.01 -1.90
C THR A 48 -1.28 -6.57 -2.27
N ILE A 49 -2.17 -6.50 -1.29
CA ILE A 49 -3.56 -6.03 -1.45
C ILE A 49 -3.66 -4.55 -1.86
N ASN A 50 -2.64 -3.74 -1.57
CA ASN A 50 -2.58 -2.30 -1.90
C ASN A 50 -1.76 -2.03 -3.18
N SER A 51 -1.18 -3.07 -3.78
CA SER A 51 -0.38 -2.99 -5.01
C SER A 51 -1.14 -3.38 -6.28
N LEU A 52 -2.46 -3.49 -6.18
CA LEU A 52 -3.35 -3.77 -7.31
C LEU A 52 -3.64 -2.49 -8.11
N PHE A 53 -3.75 -2.63 -9.43
CA PHE A 53 -4.31 -1.59 -10.30
C PHE A 53 -5.59 -2.09 -10.95
N LEU A 54 -6.47 -1.14 -11.30
CA LEU A 54 -7.71 -1.39 -12.02
C LEU A 54 -7.70 -0.54 -13.28
N ASP A 55 -7.77 -1.17 -14.43
CA ASP A 55 -7.90 -0.49 -15.72
C ASP A 55 -9.37 -0.06 -15.96
N LEU A 56 -9.59 0.85 -16.90
CA LEU A 56 -10.91 1.43 -17.18
C LEU A 56 -11.92 0.41 -17.70
N ASP A 57 -11.46 -0.70 -18.28
CA ASP A 57 -12.29 -1.82 -18.72
C ASP A 57 -12.65 -2.80 -17.60
N GLY A 58 -12.15 -2.56 -16.38
CA GLY A 58 -12.35 -3.41 -15.21
C GLY A 58 -11.29 -4.50 -15.03
N THR A 59 -10.27 -4.55 -15.89
CA THR A 59 -9.16 -5.49 -15.75
C THR A 59 -8.34 -5.18 -14.49
N ILE A 60 -8.18 -6.17 -13.61
CA ILE A 60 -7.30 -6.07 -12.44
C ILE A 60 -5.90 -6.50 -12.83
N ILE A 61 -4.92 -5.63 -12.59
CA ILE A 61 -3.51 -5.91 -12.80
C ILE A 61 -2.88 -6.21 -11.44
N ASP A 62 -2.39 -7.44 -11.29
CA ASP A 62 -1.80 -7.96 -10.05
C ASP A 62 -0.41 -8.56 -10.31
N TYR A 63 0.62 -7.89 -9.82
CA TYR A 63 2.01 -8.32 -9.97
C TYR A 63 2.54 -9.17 -8.81
N PHE A 64 1.86 -9.15 -7.66
CA PHE A 64 2.40 -9.69 -6.40
C PHE A 64 1.45 -10.64 -5.67
N GLY A 65 0.35 -11.05 -6.31
CA GLY A 65 -0.61 -12.00 -5.76
C GLY A 65 -1.61 -11.37 -4.79
N GLY A 66 -1.83 -10.05 -4.89
CA GLY A 66 -2.78 -9.33 -4.05
C GLY A 66 -4.21 -9.84 -4.16
N ILE A 67 -4.65 -10.34 -5.33
CA ILE A 67 -5.99 -10.92 -5.50
C ILE A 67 -6.14 -12.15 -4.59
N LYS A 68 -5.17 -13.06 -4.61
CA LYS A 68 -5.18 -14.28 -3.78
C LYS A 68 -5.14 -13.94 -2.30
N ASP A 69 -4.38 -12.91 -1.91
CA ASP A 69 -4.32 -12.46 -0.53
C ASP A 69 -5.63 -11.80 -0.08
N VAL A 70 -6.32 -11.03 -0.95
CA VAL A 70 -7.67 -10.52 -0.66
C VAL A 70 -8.67 -11.66 -0.48
N GLU A 71 -8.68 -12.65 -1.39
CA GLU A 71 -9.56 -13.82 -1.32
C GLU A 71 -9.34 -14.63 -0.03
N ARG A 72 -8.07 -14.80 0.36
CA ARG A 72 -7.67 -15.50 1.59
C ARG A 72 -7.70 -14.62 2.83
N ARG A 73 -8.04 -13.34 2.69
CA ARG A 73 -8.06 -12.33 3.77
C ARG A 73 -6.73 -12.21 4.51
N ARG A 74 -5.62 -12.36 3.78
CA ARG A 74 -4.26 -12.24 4.28
C ARG A 74 -3.72 -10.83 4.04
N VAL A 75 -2.91 -10.35 4.98
CA VAL A 75 -2.13 -9.12 4.83
C VAL A 75 -0.68 -9.51 4.71
N VAL A 76 -0.08 -9.27 3.54
CA VAL A 76 1.28 -9.67 3.20
C VAL A 76 2.01 -8.48 2.60
N PHE A 77 3.29 -8.31 2.94
CA PHE A 77 4.14 -7.28 2.36
C PHE A 77 4.51 -7.59 0.91
N VAL A 78 4.70 -6.57 0.09
CA VAL A 78 5.30 -6.74 -1.24
C VAL A 78 6.79 -7.03 -1.06
N GLY A 79 7.24 -8.23 -1.42
CA GLY A 79 8.64 -8.65 -1.24
C GLY A 79 8.98 -8.98 0.22
N ASN A 80 10.17 -8.59 0.68
CA ASN A 80 10.64 -8.93 2.02
C ASN A 80 10.06 -7.99 3.10
N ALA A 81 9.35 -8.55 4.08
CA ALA A 81 8.68 -7.76 5.13
C ALA A 81 9.65 -6.91 5.97
N ALA A 82 10.82 -7.44 6.36
CA ALA A 82 11.78 -6.69 7.16
C ALA A 82 12.33 -5.48 6.40
N GLN A 83 12.72 -5.67 5.14
CA GLN A 83 13.15 -4.56 4.28
C GLN A 83 12.05 -3.49 4.15
N ARG A 84 10.80 -3.91 3.89
CA ARG A 84 9.69 -2.96 3.79
C ARG A 84 9.43 -2.21 5.08
N ILE A 85 9.58 -2.85 6.24
CA ILE A 85 9.40 -2.19 7.53
C ILE A 85 10.53 -1.18 7.79
N GLN A 86 11.77 -1.52 7.45
CA GLN A 86 12.91 -0.62 7.64
C GLN A 86 12.86 0.62 6.73
N GLU A 87 12.26 0.50 5.54
CA GLU A 87 12.00 1.67 4.66
C GLU A 87 11.04 2.68 5.32
N ASP A 88 10.01 2.22 6.04
CA ASP A 88 9.09 3.07 6.80
C ASP A 88 8.44 2.28 7.95
N TYR A 89 8.90 2.51 9.19
CA TYR A 89 8.42 1.80 10.37
C TYR A 89 6.91 2.00 10.63
N LEU A 90 6.26 3.03 10.05
CA LEU A 90 4.82 3.20 10.14
C LEU A 90 4.06 2.05 9.47
N ARG A 91 4.71 1.31 8.57
CA ARG A 91 4.14 0.12 7.93
C ARG A 91 3.78 -0.98 8.93
N ILE A 92 4.41 -1.04 10.11
CA ILE A 92 3.99 -1.93 11.20
C ILE A 92 2.55 -1.61 11.63
N LEU A 93 2.24 -0.33 11.88
CA LEU A 93 0.89 0.08 12.28
C LEU A 93 -0.10 -0.08 11.13
N ARG A 94 0.33 0.17 9.89
CA ARG A 94 -0.50 -0.06 8.70
C ARG A 94 -0.87 -1.53 8.55
N TYR A 95 0.07 -2.45 8.79
CA TYR A 95 -0.20 -3.88 8.80
C TYR A 95 -1.36 -4.21 9.74
N PHE A 96 -1.28 -3.83 11.02
CA PHE A 96 -2.35 -4.12 11.99
C PHE A 96 -3.67 -3.46 11.62
N ARG A 97 -3.64 -2.23 11.09
CA ARG A 97 -4.83 -1.53 10.61
C ARG A 97 -5.54 -2.29 9.49
N PHE A 98 -4.78 -2.79 8.50
CA PHE A 98 -5.36 -3.56 7.40
C PHE A 98 -5.76 -4.97 7.85
N PHE A 99 -5.00 -5.59 8.74
CA PHE A 99 -5.32 -6.90 9.30
C PHE A 99 -6.67 -6.88 10.01
N GLY A 100 -6.90 -5.90 10.89
CA GLY A 100 -8.20 -5.72 11.56
C GLY A 100 -9.34 -5.34 10.61
N ARG A 101 -9.04 -4.88 9.40
CA ARG A 101 -10.06 -4.51 8.39
C ARG A 101 -10.50 -5.69 7.53
N ILE A 102 -9.58 -6.59 7.17
CA ILE A 102 -9.86 -7.63 6.17
C ILE A 102 -9.80 -9.05 6.73
N SER A 103 -8.98 -9.30 7.75
CA SER A 103 -8.80 -10.65 8.29
C SER A 103 -10.07 -11.12 8.99
N SER A 104 -10.39 -12.40 8.82
CA SER A 104 -11.41 -13.08 9.62
C SER A 104 -10.86 -14.09 10.61
N SER A 105 -9.54 -14.16 10.75
CA SER A 105 -8.86 -14.98 11.75
C SER A 105 -7.88 -14.13 12.56
N MET A 106 -7.43 -14.68 13.69
CA MET A 106 -6.30 -14.13 14.44
C MET A 106 -4.96 -14.71 13.98
N GLU A 107 -4.96 -15.52 12.92
CA GLU A 107 -3.74 -16.11 12.40
C GLU A 107 -2.98 -15.08 11.58
N HIS A 108 -1.71 -14.93 11.90
CA HIS A 108 -0.82 -14.04 11.20
C HIS A 108 0.19 -14.83 10.37
N ASP A 109 0.63 -14.23 9.29
CA ASP A 109 1.78 -14.72 8.54
C ASP A 109 3.04 -14.69 9.42
N ARG A 110 3.73 -15.83 9.53
CA ARG A 110 4.84 -16.00 10.48
C ARG A 110 6.00 -15.05 10.16
N GLU A 111 6.41 -15.00 8.90
CA GLU A 111 7.52 -14.14 8.45
C GLU A 111 7.20 -12.66 8.71
N THR A 112 5.95 -12.27 8.49
CA THR A 112 5.50 -10.90 8.75
C THR A 112 5.57 -10.53 10.24
N ILE A 113 5.11 -11.41 11.13
CA ILE A 113 5.16 -11.15 12.58
C ILE A 113 6.59 -11.18 13.13
N GLU A 114 7.44 -12.08 12.63
CA GLU A 114 8.86 -12.12 12.98
C GLU A 114 9.53 -10.80 12.59
N ALA A 115 9.33 -10.33 11.35
CA ALA A 115 9.85 -9.05 10.89
C ALA A 115 9.33 -7.86 11.72
N ILE A 116 8.04 -7.85 12.09
CA ILE A 116 7.47 -6.80 12.95
C ILE A 116 8.12 -6.79 14.33
N LYS A 117 8.32 -7.97 14.95
CA LYS A 117 8.93 -8.07 16.28
C LYS A 117 10.35 -7.52 16.27
N GLU A 118 11.17 -7.96 15.31
CA GLU A 118 12.58 -7.56 15.16
C GLU A 118 12.76 -6.06 14.90
N ASN A 119 11.76 -5.40 14.31
CA ASN A 119 11.84 -4.00 13.89
C ASN A 119 10.94 -3.05 14.71
N SER A 120 10.32 -3.55 15.79
CA SER A 120 9.32 -2.79 16.56
C SER A 120 9.89 -1.54 17.25
N GLU A 121 11.15 -1.57 17.68
CA GLU A 121 11.83 -0.41 18.30
C GLU A 121 11.96 0.77 17.34
N GLY A 122 12.01 0.52 16.02
CA GLY A 122 12.07 1.57 15.01
C GLY A 122 10.85 2.50 14.98
N LEU A 123 9.72 2.08 15.57
CA LEU A 123 8.56 2.95 15.78
C LEU A 123 8.90 4.19 16.62
N ALA A 124 9.88 4.12 17.52
CA ALA A 124 10.30 5.26 18.34
C ALA A 124 10.82 6.43 17.48
N VAL A 125 11.47 6.13 16.34
CA VAL A 125 12.00 7.13 15.40
C VAL A 125 10.90 8.02 14.82
N LEU A 126 9.67 7.49 14.67
CA LEU A 126 8.53 8.24 14.15
C LEU A 126 8.11 9.40 15.08
N PHE A 127 8.34 9.25 16.38
CA PHE A 127 7.92 10.20 17.40
C PHE A 127 9.07 11.11 17.87
N ALA A 128 10.31 10.70 17.64
CA ALA A 128 11.51 11.43 18.07
C ALA A 128 11.68 12.81 17.40
N TYR A 129 11.09 13.02 16.22
CA TYR A 129 11.13 14.30 15.49
C TYR A 129 9.93 15.24 15.78
N SER A 130 9.13 14.96 16.81
CA SER A 130 7.93 15.75 17.15
C SER A 130 8.15 16.81 18.25
N TYR A 131 9.39 17.18 18.57
CA TYR A 131 9.74 18.24 19.54
C TYR A 131 10.66 19.28 18.92
#